data_AF-A0A139AXT2-F1
#
_entry.id   AF-A0A139AXT2-F1
#
_cell.length_a   1.000
_cell.length_b   1.000
_cell.length_c   1.000
_cell.angle_alpha   90.00
_cell.angle_beta   90.00
_cell.angle_gamma   90.00
#
_symmetry.space_group_name_H-M   'P 1'
#
loop_
_entity.id
_entity.type
_entity.pdbx_description
1 polymer ?
#
loop_
_entity_poly.entity_id
_entity_poly.type
_entity_poly.pdbx_seq_one_letter_code
_entity_poly.pdbx_strand_id
1 'polypeptide(L)'
;MDSLDYKPNWQVASELGLKPITVSRITASLLVSIVGSGERVNIGLNMKFDAKQKKVLGYTRKTDQSWEYSKKAVDLIQAYKVQFPEVFAVIDRKQKDTFEASDFYSRDPTLIQNVSTWLKSVASKFELADLDCESLTRLHHPS
;
A
#
# COMPACT_ATOMS: atom_id res chain seq x y z
N MET A 1 -18.93 14.67 11.58
CA MET A 1 -17.56 14.25 11.90
C MET A 1 -17.44 12.80 11.50
N ASP A 2 -16.85 12.51 10.33
CA ASP A 2 -16.40 11.13 10.08
C ASP A 2 -15.26 10.89 11.07
N SER A 3 -15.52 10.21 12.19
CA SER A 3 -14.41 9.59 12.91
C SER A 3 -13.77 8.66 11.90
N LEU A 4 -12.56 8.98 11.44
CA LEU A 4 -11.79 8.06 10.62
C LEU A 4 -11.56 6.81 11.48
N ASP A 5 -12.42 5.82 11.32
CA ASP A 5 -12.30 4.55 12.00
C ASP A 5 -11.12 3.83 11.34
N TYR A 6 -9.99 3.86 12.05
CA TYR A 6 -8.76 3.24 11.60
C TYR A 6 -8.73 1.80 12.12
N LYS A 7 -8.46 0.87 11.21
CA LYS A 7 -8.43 -0.56 11.50
C LYS A 7 -6.99 -1.05 11.58
N PRO A 8 -6.64 -1.89 12.57
CA PRO A 8 -5.33 -2.52 12.64
C PRO A 8 -5.14 -3.50 11.48
N ASN A 9 -3.88 -3.79 11.15
CA ASN A 9 -3.52 -4.67 10.03
C ASN A 9 -4.29 -6.01 10.05
N TRP A 10 -4.34 -6.70 11.19
CA TRP A 10 -4.98 -8.01 11.29
C TRP A 10 -6.48 -7.97 10.92
N GLN A 11 -7.17 -6.88 11.25
CA GLN A 11 -8.57 -6.70 10.94
C GLN A 11 -8.76 -6.44 9.44
N VAL A 12 -7.94 -5.56 8.85
CA VAL A 12 -7.94 -5.32 7.40
C VAL A 12 -7.64 -6.60 6.62
N ALA A 13 -6.67 -7.38 7.09
CA ALA A 13 -6.30 -8.65 6.49
C ALA A 13 -7.49 -9.63 6.51
N SER A 14 -8.19 -9.74 7.64
CA SER A 14 -9.39 -10.57 7.77
C SER A 14 -10.50 -10.13 6.81
N GLU A 15 -10.83 -8.83 6.79
CA GLU A 15 -11.89 -8.27 5.94
C GLU A 15 -11.65 -8.49 4.45
N LEU A 16 -10.38 -8.41 4.02
CA LEU A 16 -10.00 -8.56 2.62
C LEU A 16 -9.65 -10.01 2.24
N GLY A 17 -9.70 -10.96 3.18
CA GLY A 17 -9.26 -12.34 2.96
C GLY A 17 -7.80 -12.39 2.49
N LEU A 18 -6.91 -11.71 3.21
CA LEU A 18 -5.48 -11.61 2.97
C LEU A 18 -4.70 -12.06 4.22
N LYS A 19 -3.43 -12.41 4.03
CA LYS A 19 -2.51 -12.58 5.17
C LYS A 19 -2.09 -11.21 5.71
N PRO A 20 -1.90 -11.03 7.04
CA PRO A 20 -1.42 -9.76 7.60
C PRO A 20 -0.08 -9.28 7.02
N ILE A 21 0.82 -10.22 6.69
CA ILE A 21 2.09 -9.90 6.03
C ILE A 21 1.89 -9.32 4.62
N THR A 22 0.88 -9.79 3.89
CA THR A 22 0.55 -9.33 2.54
C THR A 22 0.03 -7.91 2.59
N VAL A 23 -0.85 -7.59 3.54
CA VAL A 23 -1.26 -6.20 3.82
C VAL A 23 -0.05 -5.34 4.16
N SER A 24 0.82 -5.80 5.07
CA SER A 24 2.04 -5.05 5.44
C SER A 24 2.97 -4.75 4.27
N ARG A 25 3.12 -5.69 3.33
CA ARG A 25 3.97 -5.56 2.14
C ARG A 25 3.34 -4.63 1.11
N ILE A 26 2.07 -4.85 0.79
CA ILE A 26 1.40 -4.11 -0.30
C ILE A 26 1.15 -2.64 0.07
N THR A 27 1.05 -2.32 1.36
CA THR A 27 0.88 -0.93 1.81
C THR A 27 2.20 -0.18 2.00
N ALA A 28 3.33 -0.88 2.03
CA ALA A 28 4.68 -0.32 2.06
C ALA A 28 5.25 -0.12 0.65
N SER A 29 6.55 0.18 0.58
CA SER A 29 7.34 0.02 -0.65
C SER A 29 7.65 -1.45 -0.88
N LEU A 30 7.36 -1.96 -2.07
CA LEU A 30 7.61 -3.33 -2.48
C LEU A 30 8.34 -3.34 -3.82
N LEU A 31 9.65 -3.56 -3.78
CA LEU A 31 10.50 -3.50 -4.99
C LEU A 31 10.62 -4.87 -5.63
N VAL A 32 10.45 -4.90 -6.96
CA VAL A 32 10.66 -6.06 -7.81
C VAL A 32 11.85 -5.80 -8.71
N SER A 33 12.81 -6.73 -8.72
CA SER A 33 14.00 -6.63 -9.56
C SER A 33 13.70 -7.11 -10.99
N ILE A 34 14.12 -6.32 -11.98
CA ILE A 34 14.10 -6.73 -13.39
C ILE A 34 15.44 -7.43 -13.70
N VAL A 35 15.37 -8.74 -13.94
CA VAL A 35 16.56 -9.56 -14.21
C VAL A 35 17.22 -9.09 -15.51
N GLY A 36 18.54 -8.92 -15.48
CA GLY A 36 19.35 -8.52 -16.64
C GLY A 36 19.53 -7.01 -16.82
N SER A 37 18.64 -6.16 -16.30
CA SER A 37 18.82 -4.69 -16.36
C SER A 37 19.32 -4.07 -15.05
N GLY A 38 19.15 -4.76 -13.91
CA GLY A 38 19.46 -4.21 -12.59
C GLY A 38 18.44 -3.18 -12.10
N GLU A 39 17.40 -2.89 -12.89
CA GLU A 39 16.33 -1.99 -12.54
C GLU A 39 15.43 -2.58 -11.46
N ARG A 40 14.81 -1.72 -10.64
CA ARG A 40 13.80 -2.11 -9.66
C ARG A 40 12.53 -1.30 -9.88
N VAL A 41 11.40 -2.00 -9.94
CA VAL A 41 10.08 -1.40 -10.07
C VAL A 41 9.34 -1.53 -8.74
N ASN A 42 8.77 -0.43 -8.25
CA ASN A 42 7.94 -0.47 -7.06
C ASN A 42 6.50 -0.88 -7.42
N ILE A 43 6.01 -1.92 -6.76
CA ILE A 43 4.64 -2.44 -6.87
C ILE A 43 3.86 -2.33 -5.55
N GLY A 44 4.36 -1.56 -4.58
CA GLY A 44 3.68 -1.24 -3.34
C GLY A 44 2.86 0.05 -3.44
N LEU A 45 1.77 0.12 -2.67
CA LEU A 45 0.91 1.31 -2.58
C LEU A 45 1.62 2.50 -1.93
N ASN A 46 2.72 2.29 -1.19
CA ASN A 46 3.46 3.39 -0.56
C ASN A 46 2.57 4.29 0.32
N MET A 47 1.71 3.70 1.13
CA MET A 47 0.89 4.44 2.10
C MET A 47 1.60 4.63 3.45
N LYS A 48 2.59 3.78 3.74
CA LYS A 48 3.42 3.86 4.94
C LYS A 48 4.90 3.80 4.61
N PHE A 49 5.71 4.59 5.32
CA PHE A 49 7.15 4.68 5.11
C PHE A 49 7.88 4.63 6.46
N ASP A 50 8.05 3.44 7.05
CA ASP A 50 8.73 3.27 8.34
C ASP A 50 10.14 3.89 8.33
N ALA A 51 10.97 3.57 7.34
CA ALA A 51 12.35 4.09 7.26
C ALA A 51 12.43 5.61 7.08
N LYS A 52 11.37 6.24 6.55
CA LYS A 52 11.32 7.69 6.32
C LYS A 52 10.55 8.42 7.41
N GLN A 53 9.95 7.69 8.37
CA GLN A 53 9.02 8.24 9.36
C GLN A 53 7.92 9.10 8.71
N LYS A 54 7.30 8.58 7.63
CA LYS A 54 6.22 9.26 6.91
C LYS A 54 5.00 8.39 6.71
N LYS A 55 3.86 9.06 6.58
CA LYS A 55 2.54 8.48 6.30
C LYS A 55 1.85 9.23 5.17
N VAL A 56 0.84 8.61 4.57
CA VAL A 56 -0.08 9.29 3.65
C VAL A 56 -1.30 9.74 4.46
N LEU A 57 -1.53 11.06 4.50
CA LEU A 57 -2.63 11.66 5.25
C LEU A 57 -3.99 11.12 4.83
N GLY A 58 -4.82 10.78 5.82
CA GLY A 58 -6.16 10.23 5.58
C GLY A 58 -6.19 8.75 5.13
N TYR A 59 -5.04 8.10 4.94
CA TYR A 59 -4.95 6.68 4.59
C TYR A 59 -4.38 5.84 5.73
N THR A 60 -3.24 6.24 6.29
CA THR A 60 -2.54 5.48 7.32
C THR A 60 -2.26 6.34 8.55
N ARG A 61 -2.21 5.68 9.71
CA ARG A 61 -1.60 6.23 10.93
C ARG A 61 -0.70 5.20 11.57
N LYS A 62 0.31 5.68 12.29
CA LYS A 62 1.17 4.85 13.12
C LYS A 62 0.76 5.04 14.58
N THR A 63 0.49 3.93 15.27
CA THR A 63 0.39 3.89 16.72
C THR A 63 1.68 3.32 17.30
N ASP A 64 1.83 3.35 18.63
CA ASP A 64 2.99 2.79 19.31
C ASP A 64 3.21 1.30 18.98
N GLN A 65 2.13 0.58 18.68
CA GLN A 65 2.17 -0.87 18.47
C GLN A 65 2.18 -1.24 16.98
N SER A 66 1.43 -0.54 16.12
CA SER A 66 1.26 -0.98 14.74
C SER A 66 0.81 0.12 13.76
N TRP A 67 0.74 -0.24 12.48
CA TRP A 67 0.12 0.59 11.46
C TRP A 67 -1.37 0.30 11.37
N GLU A 68 -2.16 1.36 11.26
CA GLU A 68 -3.60 1.28 11.10
C GLU A 68 -4.05 2.02 9.84
N TYR A 69 -5.18 1.57 9.30
CA TYR A 69 -5.65 1.94 7.96
C TYR A 69 -7.06 2.50 8.05
N SER A 70 -7.27 3.68 7.46
CA SER A 70 -8.61 4.25 7.35
C SER A 70 -9.45 3.45 6.35
N LYS A 71 -10.76 3.71 6.32
CA LYS A 71 -11.63 3.17 5.27
C LYS A 71 -11.11 3.42 3.84
N LYS A 72 -10.57 4.62 3.56
CA LYS A 72 -10.00 4.94 2.23
C LYS A 72 -8.82 4.03 1.87
N ALA A 73 -7.97 3.69 2.84
CA ALA A 73 -6.88 2.75 2.62
C ALA A 73 -7.39 1.33 2.39
N VAL A 74 -8.39 0.87 3.16
CA VAL A 74 -8.99 -0.45 2.96
C VAL A 74 -9.62 -0.57 1.56
N ASP A 75 -10.40 0.44 1.15
CA ASP A 75 -11.02 0.50 -0.16
C ASP A 75 -9.97 0.48 -1.29
N LEU A 76 -8.84 1.17 -1.09
CA LEU A 76 -7.73 1.18 -2.06
C LEU A 76 -6.99 -0.17 -2.14
N ILE A 77 -6.77 -0.84 -1.01
CA ILE A 77 -6.18 -2.19 -1.01
C ILE A 77 -7.12 -3.17 -1.72
N GLN A 78 -8.42 -3.07 -1.49
CA GLN A 78 -9.43 -3.87 -2.18
C GLN A 78 -9.42 -3.62 -3.70
N ALA A 79 -9.34 -2.35 -4.12
CA ALA A 79 -9.24 -2.00 -5.54
C ALA A 79 -7.97 -2.58 -6.18
N TYR A 80 -6.83 -2.50 -5.49
CA TYR A 80 -5.59 -3.12 -5.96
C TYR A 80 -5.77 -4.64 -6.13
N LYS A 81 -6.34 -5.31 -5.12
CA LYS A 81 -6.58 -6.76 -5.15
C LYS A 81 -7.46 -7.17 -6.33
N VAL A 82 -8.53 -6.42 -6.60
CA VAL A 82 -9.46 -6.71 -7.70
C VAL A 82 -8.81 -6.50 -9.06
N GLN A 83 -8.02 -5.44 -9.21
CA GLN A 83 -7.42 -5.09 -10.50
C GLN A 83 -6.22 -5.97 -10.85
N PHE A 84 -5.46 -6.41 -9.85
CA PHE A 84 -4.22 -7.17 -10.05
C PHE A 84 -4.15 -8.41 -9.12
N PRO A 85 -5.12 -9.34 -9.19
CA PRO A 85 -5.20 -10.48 -8.28
C PRO A 85 -3.97 -11.39 -8.36
N GLU A 86 -3.31 -11.47 -9.51
CA GLU A 86 -2.10 -12.28 -9.71
C GLU A 86 -0.93 -11.80 -8.83
N VAL A 87 -0.81 -10.50 -8.59
CA VAL A 87 0.22 -9.93 -7.70
C VAL A 87 0.03 -10.47 -6.28
N PHE A 88 -1.21 -10.47 -5.78
CA PHE A 88 -1.52 -10.96 -4.44
C PHE A 88 -1.28 -12.46 -4.31
N ALA A 89 -1.64 -13.24 -5.33
CA ALA A 89 -1.38 -14.68 -5.35
C ALA A 89 0.13 -15.00 -5.26
N VAL A 90 0.98 -14.26 -5.97
CA VAL A 90 2.45 -14.43 -5.93
C VAL A 90 3.00 -14.04 -4.55
N ILE A 91 2.57 -12.92 -4.00
CA ILE A 91 3.01 -12.44 -2.67
C ILE A 91 2.58 -13.42 -1.57
N ASP A 92 1.35 -13.94 -1.61
CA ASP A 92 0.84 -14.87 -0.60
C ASP A 92 1.54 -16.22 -0.62
N ARG A 93 2.02 -16.67 -1.79
CA ARG A 93 2.76 -17.92 -1.96
C ARG A 93 4.21 -17.79 -1.52
N LYS A 94 4.84 -16.62 -1.69
CA LYS A 94 6.26 -16.41 -1.40
C LYS A 94 6.50 -15.88 0.01
N GLN A 95 7.16 -16.70 0.83
CA GLN A 95 7.69 -16.29 2.13
C GLN A 95 9.01 -15.50 2.04
N LYS A 96 9.35 -14.95 0.87
CA LYS A 96 10.57 -14.15 0.67
C LYS A 96 10.23 -12.66 0.67
N ASP A 97 11.18 -11.84 1.09
CA ASP A 97 11.07 -10.38 1.09
C ASP A 97 11.54 -9.75 -0.22
N THR A 98 12.19 -10.53 -1.08
CA THR A 98 12.65 -10.13 -2.40
C THR A 98 11.85 -10.82 -3.50
N PHE A 99 11.53 -10.04 -4.53
CA PHE A 99 10.78 -10.50 -5.69
C PHE A 99 11.51 -10.13 -6.97
N GLU A 100 11.42 -11.02 -7.94
CA GLU A 100 11.89 -10.81 -9.30
C GLU A 100 10.71 -10.71 -10.25
N ALA A 101 10.86 -9.97 -11.34
CA ALA A 101 9.78 -9.77 -12.29
C ALA A 101 9.27 -11.09 -12.90
N SER A 102 10.19 -12.04 -13.08
CA SER A 102 9.93 -13.43 -13.47
C SER A 102 8.93 -14.16 -12.56
N ASP A 103 8.80 -13.74 -11.30
CA ASP A 103 7.84 -14.31 -10.35
C ASP A 103 6.39 -14.00 -10.72
N PHE A 104 6.17 -12.92 -11.46
CA PHE A 104 4.85 -12.41 -11.84
C PHE A 104 4.53 -12.69 -13.31
N TYR A 105 5.54 -12.86 -14.18
CA TYR A 105 5.39 -13.02 -15.62
C TYR A 105 4.90 -14.39 -16.11
N SER A 106 4.38 -15.25 -15.22
CA SER A 106 3.89 -16.57 -15.61
C SER A 106 2.77 -16.55 -16.65
N ARG A 107 2.11 -15.40 -16.86
CA ARG A 107 0.99 -15.22 -17.79
C ARG A 107 1.08 -13.95 -18.65
N ASP A 108 1.61 -12.85 -18.10
CA ASP A 108 1.68 -11.57 -18.78
C ASP A 108 2.99 -10.84 -18.46
N PRO A 109 3.90 -10.63 -19.45
CA PRO A 109 5.14 -9.89 -19.27
C PRO A 109 4.92 -8.39 -19.01
N THR A 110 3.73 -7.87 -19.28
CA THR A 110 3.40 -6.44 -19.08
C THR A 110 2.83 -6.13 -17.69
N LEU A 111 2.53 -7.17 -16.88
CA LEU A 111 1.87 -7.04 -15.58
C LEU A 111 2.56 -6.03 -14.65
N ILE A 112 3.88 -6.14 -14.47
CA ILE A 112 4.65 -5.24 -13.59
C ILE A 112 4.58 -3.79 -14.06
N GLN A 113 4.64 -3.55 -15.37
CA GLN A 113 4.54 -2.21 -15.92
C GLN A 113 3.14 -1.62 -15.74
N ASN A 114 2.10 -2.43 -15.95
CA ASN A 114 0.70 -2.01 -15.76
C ASN A 114 0.41 -1.66 -14.30
N VAL A 115 0.88 -2.51 -13.37
CA VAL A 115 0.80 -2.27 -11.93
C VAL A 115 1.54 -0.97 -11.57
N SER A 116 2.77 -0.79 -12.04
CA SER A 116 3.56 0.41 -11.75
C SER A 116 2.86 1.69 -12.25
N THR A 117 2.32 1.67 -13.47
CA THR A 117 1.58 2.80 -14.05
C THR A 117 0.34 3.13 -13.22
N TRP A 118 -0.45 2.12 -12.83
CA TRP A 118 -1.62 2.33 -12.00
C TRP A 118 -1.26 2.90 -10.63
N LEU A 119 -0.24 2.35 -9.97
CA LEU A 119 0.22 2.82 -8.67
C LEU A 119 0.75 4.26 -8.71
N LYS A 120 1.41 4.67 -9.79
CA LYS A 120 1.83 6.07 -10.00
C LYS A 120 0.62 7.01 -10.09
N SER A 121 -0.45 6.60 -10.78
CA SER A 121 -1.70 7.37 -10.87
C SER A 121 -2.44 7.46 -9.53
N VAL A 122 -2.37 6.41 -8.71
CA VAL A 122 -2.88 6.45 -7.33
C VAL A 122 -2.04 7.41 -6.48
N ALA A 123 -0.72 7.27 -6.53
CA ALA A 123 0.21 8.03 -5.70
C ALA A 123 0.22 9.54 -6.01
N SER A 124 -0.16 9.96 -7.23
CA SER A 124 -0.27 11.39 -7.57
C SER A 124 -1.33 12.14 -6.75
N LYS A 125 -2.19 11.41 -6.02
CA LYS A 125 -3.25 11.95 -5.17
C LYS A 125 -2.88 11.95 -3.69
N PHE A 126 -1.67 11.51 -3.34
CA PHE A 126 -1.25 11.37 -1.95
C PHE A 126 -0.61 12.63 -1.40
N GLU A 127 -1.02 12.96 -0.19
CA GLU A 127 -0.39 13.99 0.63
C GLU A 127 0.47 13.29 1.68
N LEU A 128 1.80 13.42 1.55
CA LEU A 128 2.75 12.87 2.51
C LEU A 128 2.89 13.80 3.69
N ALA A 129 2.92 13.23 4.90
CA ALA A 129 3.20 13.96 6.12
C ALA A 129 4.11 13.14 7.04
N ASP A 130 4.74 13.83 7.98
CA ASP A 130 5.48 13.20 9.06
C ASP A 130 4.51 12.47 10.02
N LEU A 131 5.01 11.50 10.79
CA LEU A 131 4.13 10.63 11.60
C LEU A 131 3.33 11.39 12.66
N ASP A 132 3.90 12.46 13.21
CA ASP A 132 3.35 13.34 14.25
C ASP A 132 2.36 14.39 13.71
N CYS A 133 2.34 14.62 12.40
CA CYS A 133 1.44 15.57 11.78
C CYS A 133 -0.01 15.04 11.83
N GLU A 134 -0.83 15.63 12.68
CA GLU A 134 -2.28 15.57 12.57
C GLU A 134 -2.72 16.64 11.56
N SER A 135 -3.45 16.24 10.52
CA SER A 135 -3.96 17.20 9.54
C SER A 135 -4.85 18.21 10.25
N LEU A 136 -4.39 19.46 10.35
CA LEU A 136 -5.22 20.58 10.78
C LEU A 136 -6.36 20.75 9.78
N THR A 137 -7.49 20.11 10.06
CA THR A 137 -8.71 20.38 9.33
C THR A 137 -9.06 21.82 9.68
N ARG A 138 -8.86 22.73 8.72
CA ARG A 138 -9.11 24.16 8.87
C ARG A 138 -10.57 24.35 9.31
N LEU A 139 -10.79 24.58 10.61
CA LEU A 139 -12.04 25.09 11.15
C LEU A 139 -12.19 26.53 10.64
N HIS A 140 -12.77 26.70 9.45
CA HIS A 140 -13.39 27.96 9.07
C HIS A 140 -14.83 27.91 9.56
N HIS A 141 -15.09 28.46 10.74
CA HIS A 141 -16.43 28.91 11.11
C HIS A 141 -16.59 30.34 10.57
N PRO A 142 -17.47 30.61 9.59
CA PRO A 142 -17.96 31.95 9.41
C PRO A 142 -18.91 32.28 10.56
N SER A 143 -18.71 33.45 11.14
CA SER A 143 -19.56 34.07 12.17
C SER A 143 -20.95 34.41 11.64
#